data_AF-W1I4W9-F1
#
_entry.id   AF-W1I4W9-F1
#
_cell.length_a   1.000
_cell.length_b   1.000
_cell.length_c   1.000
_cell.angle_alpha   90.00
_cell.angle_beta   90.00
_cell.angle_gamma   90.00
#
_symmetry.space_group_name_H-M   'P 1'
#
loop_
_entity.id
_entity.type
_entity.pdbx_description
1 polymer ?
#
loop_
_entity_poly.entity_id
_entity_poly.type
_entity_poly.pdbx_seq_one_letter_code
_entity_poly.pdbx_strand_id
1 'polypeptide(L)'
;MELKDFPFIRCLEPKRVFNPYLNDWLLVPCGKCRACQCSKASRYKLQIQLEASQHKFCIFGTLTYANTYIPRLSLVPYNDKTFGVVNGYEMCDKETGEYLGYLDSPSYDVESLLDKLHLFGDVPYLRKRDLQLFIKRLRKNLSKYSDAKVRYFAMGEYGPVHFRPHYHFLLFFDEIKFTAPSGHTLGEFPDWAWYDSQNKCSRSDILSVVEYCIRSSWKFGRVDAQYSKGDAAQYVSSYVSGSGSLPKVYQVSSARPFSLHSRFLGQGFLAHECEKVYETPVRDFVKRSVELNGSNKDFNLWRSCYSVFYPKCKGFTRKSSSERLYTYKLYDTAKRLFPYVSSVIELARETMIHLTFYVYGKQHTVAELDYDIKRYLLYFRDSLNINEVVLQYGFDDVRIDKCIYLIYNELLLSRHFLEFCCSGRSQNFVFKRIEAFYKDLDYLQLTEFFKSQELYFSQDFCDSDDYVYMYNNSSFSLDAYKQSMSYLSFEQQTFEIWRSKIKHKELNDLNQLFFDK
;
A
#
# COMPACT_ATOMS: atom_id res chain seq x y z
N MET A 1 -16.69 -2.14 -25.68
CA MET A 1 -16.54 -1.09 -24.64
C MET A 1 -15.55 -1.57 -23.60
N GLU A 2 -14.55 -0.76 -23.32
CA GLU A 2 -13.58 -0.99 -22.25
C GLU A 2 -14.06 -0.31 -20.96
N LEU A 3 -13.63 -0.79 -19.78
CA LEU A 3 -13.94 -0.13 -18.48
C LEU A 3 -13.56 1.36 -18.43
N LYS A 4 -12.69 1.81 -19.34
CA LYS A 4 -12.31 3.22 -19.46
C LYS A 4 -13.45 4.11 -19.97
N ASP A 5 -14.48 3.50 -20.59
CA ASP A 5 -15.62 4.12 -21.26
C ASP A 5 -16.84 4.30 -20.32
N PHE A 6 -16.74 3.85 -19.06
CA PHE A 6 -17.80 3.88 -18.04
C PHE A 6 -17.38 4.72 -16.81
N PRO A 7 -18.35 5.18 -15.98
CA PRO A 7 -18.47 6.56 -15.50
C PRO A 7 -17.28 7.09 -14.71
N PHE A 8 -17.17 8.42 -14.68
CA PHE A 8 -16.13 9.32 -14.11
C PHE A 8 -15.11 8.74 -13.13
N ILE A 9 -15.56 7.99 -12.12
CA ILE A 9 -14.74 7.61 -10.96
C ILE A 9 -14.22 6.18 -11.11
N ARG A 10 -14.69 5.45 -12.13
CA ARG A 10 -14.38 4.03 -12.39
C ARG A 10 -14.51 3.21 -11.10
N CYS A 11 -15.60 3.45 -10.39
CA CYS A 11 -15.86 2.96 -9.03
C CYS A 11 -17.36 2.69 -8.86
N LEU A 12 -17.72 1.51 -8.35
CA LEU A 12 -19.12 1.11 -8.09
C LEU A 12 -19.73 1.83 -6.89
N GLU A 13 -18.89 2.20 -5.91
CA GLU A 13 -19.35 2.80 -4.65
C GLU A 13 -18.65 4.13 -4.37
N PRO A 14 -18.74 5.13 -5.25
CA PRO A 14 -17.99 6.37 -5.09
C PRO A 14 -18.37 7.12 -3.81
N LYS A 15 -17.45 7.96 -3.30
CA LYS A 15 -17.65 8.77 -2.10
C LYS A 15 -17.59 10.24 -2.44
N ARG A 16 -18.51 11.04 -1.89
CA ARG A 16 -18.46 12.50 -1.96
C ARG A 16 -17.52 13.02 -0.88
N VAL A 17 -16.53 13.81 -1.26
CA VAL A 17 -15.54 14.44 -0.38
C VAL A 17 -15.46 15.91 -0.72
N PHE A 18 -15.61 16.78 0.28
CA PHE A 18 -15.49 18.22 0.08
C PHE A 18 -14.05 18.60 -0.30
N ASN A 19 -13.87 19.28 -1.43
CA ASN A 19 -12.62 19.86 -1.89
C ASN A 19 -12.54 21.34 -1.47
N PRO A 20 -11.67 21.70 -0.51
CA PRO A 20 -11.57 23.08 -0.04
C PRO A 20 -10.97 24.04 -1.09
N TYR A 21 -10.25 23.55 -2.11
CA TYR A 21 -9.66 24.41 -3.14
C TYR A 21 -10.68 24.93 -4.14
N LEU A 22 -11.65 24.07 -4.47
CA LEU A 22 -12.72 24.40 -5.40
C LEU A 22 -13.95 24.95 -4.68
N ASN A 23 -13.95 24.90 -3.34
CA ASN A 23 -15.11 25.14 -2.49
C ASN A 23 -16.33 24.32 -2.95
N ASP A 24 -16.07 23.06 -3.33
CA ASP A 24 -17.04 22.20 -3.98
C ASP A 24 -16.86 20.74 -3.54
N TRP A 25 -17.90 19.93 -3.66
CA TRP A 25 -17.82 18.48 -3.42
C TRP A 25 -17.13 17.79 -4.59
N LEU A 26 -16.35 16.76 -4.35
CA LEU A 26 -15.79 15.92 -5.40
C LEU A 26 -16.15 14.48 -5.14
N LEU A 27 -16.48 13.79 -6.22
CA LEU A 27 -16.68 12.36 -6.17
C LEU A 27 -15.33 11.65 -6.36
N VAL A 28 -14.98 10.75 -5.43
CA VAL A 28 -13.69 10.02 -5.42
C VAL A 28 -13.92 8.52 -5.31
N PRO A 29 -13.00 7.68 -5.83
CA PRO A 29 -13.14 6.23 -5.75
C PRO A 29 -13.05 5.73 -4.31
N CYS A 30 -13.84 4.74 -3.93
CA CYS A 30 -13.83 4.20 -2.56
C CYS A 30 -12.62 3.34 -2.22
N GLY A 31 -11.85 2.91 -3.22
CA GLY A 31 -10.66 2.07 -3.04
C GLY A 31 -10.94 0.61 -2.64
N LYS A 32 -12.21 0.21 -2.43
CA LYS A 32 -12.59 -1.12 -1.93
C LYS A 32 -13.48 -1.96 -2.84
N CYS A 33 -14.29 -1.34 -3.71
CA CYS A 33 -15.19 -2.07 -4.61
C CYS A 33 -14.42 -2.88 -5.68
N ARG A 34 -15.10 -3.80 -6.37
CA ARG A 34 -14.50 -4.68 -7.42
C ARG A 34 -13.77 -3.85 -8.49
N ALA A 35 -14.35 -2.74 -8.96
CA ALA A 35 -13.70 -1.83 -9.91
C ALA A 35 -12.38 -1.26 -9.35
N CYS A 36 -12.40 -0.72 -8.13
CA CYS A 36 -11.22 -0.18 -7.47
C CYS A 36 -10.13 -1.24 -7.22
N GLN A 37 -10.51 -2.47 -6.89
CA GLN A 37 -9.58 -3.59 -6.76
C GLN A 37 -8.92 -3.92 -8.10
N CYS A 38 -9.71 -4.01 -9.17
CA CYS A 38 -9.23 -4.20 -10.53
C CYS A 38 -8.26 -3.09 -10.97
N SER A 39 -8.57 -1.82 -10.71
CA SER A 39 -7.68 -0.69 -11.01
C SER A 39 -6.37 -0.76 -10.22
N LYS A 40 -6.44 -1.14 -8.94
CA LYS A 40 -5.27 -1.34 -8.09
C LYS A 40 -4.37 -2.46 -8.61
N ALA A 41 -4.96 -3.59 -9.03
CA ALA A 41 -4.26 -4.72 -9.63
C ALA A 41 -3.55 -4.32 -10.93
N SER A 42 -4.25 -3.62 -11.84
CA SER A 42 -3.67 -3.10 -13.09
C SER A 42 -2.50 -2.15 -12.82
N ARG A 43 -2.60 -1.29 -11.82
CA ARG A 43 -1.49 -0.39 -11.43
C ARG A 43 -0.28 -1.16 -10.91
N TYR A 44 -0.47 -2.16 -10.04
CA TYR A 44 0.66 -2.99 -9.57
C TYR A 44 1.29 -3.77 -10.71
N LYS A 45 0.48 -4.31 -11.65
CA LYS A 45 0.99 -4.94 -12.87
C LYS A 45 1.97 -4.02 -13.60
N LEU A 46 1.55 -2.79 -13.89
CA LEU A 46 2.39 -1.80 -14.57
C LEU A 46 3.65 -1.48 -13.77
N GLN A 47 3.54 -1.24 -12.47
CA GLN A 47 4.70 -0.96 -11.60
C GLN A 47 5.73 -2.08 -11.62
N ILE A 48 5.27 -3.33 -11.55
CA ILE A 48 6.13 -4.51 -11.59
C ILE A 48 6.78 -4.65 -12.98
N GLN A 49 6.05 -4.40 -14.06
CA GLN A 49 6.61 -4.43 -15.42
C GLN A 49 7.70 -3.39 -15.60
N LEU A 50 7.46 -2.15 -15.15
CA LEU A 50 8.43 -1.05 -15.17
C LEU A 50 9.65 -1.34 -14.29
N GLU A 51 9.46 -1.99 -13.15
CA GLU A 51 10.57 -2.38 -12.27
C GLU A 51 11.39 -3.50 -12.91
N ALA A 52 10.74 -4.52 -13.47
CA ALA A 52 11.40 -5.64 -14.12
C ALA A 52 12.22 -5.21 -15.35
N SER A 53 11.74 -4.24 -16.13
CA SER A 53 12.46 -3.74 -17.31
C SER A 53 13.73 -2.95 -16.96
N GLN A 54 13.92 -2.60 -15.69
CA GLN A 54 15.09 -1.86 -15.21
C GLN A 54 16.15 -2.74 -14.55
N HIS A 55 15.89 -4.04 -14.43
CA HIS A 55 16.77 -4.98 -13.77
C HIS A 55 17.13 -6.14 -14.68
N LYS A 56 18.39 -6.57 -14.62
CA LYS A 56 18.91 -7.68 -15.43
C LYS A 56 18.26 -9.02 -15.07
N PHE A 57 18.01 -9.23 -13.78
CA PHE A 57 17.48 -10.49 -13.27
C PHE A 57 16.18 -10.25 -12.49
N CYS A 58 15.23 -11.14 -12.74
CA CYS A 58 13.96 -11.21 -12.03
C CYS A 58 13.71 -12.66 -11.63
N ILE A 59 13.51 -12.91 -10.33
CA ILE A 59 13.11 -14.23 -9.81
C ILE A 59 11.66 -14.14 -9.35
N PHE A 60 10.86 -15.11 -9.78
CA PHE A 60 9.53 -15.37 -9.24
C PHE A 60 9.61 -16.54 -8.27
N GLY A 61 8.99 -16.41 -7.10
CA GLY A 61 8.91 -17.51 -6.18
C GLY A 61 7.65 -17.52 -5.32
N THR A 62 7.44 -18.67 -4.69
CA THR A 62 6.34 -18.98 -3.78
C THR A 62 6.90 -19.52 -2.47
N LEU A 63 6.41 -18.97 -1.36
CA LEU A 63 6.67 -19.45 0.00
C LEU A 63 5.39 -20.09 0.52
N THR A 64 5.44 -21.39 0.83
CA THR A 64 4.29 -22.13 1.36
C THR A 64 4.62 -22.64 2.75
N TYR A 65 3.72 -22.47 3.72
CA TYR A 65 3.89 -23.05 5.06
C TYR A 65 3.75 -24.58 5.02
N ALA A 66 4.65 -25.27 5.72
CA ALA A 66 4.45 -26.67 6.10
C ALA A 66 3.40 -26.75 7.22
N ASN A 67 2.75 -27.91 7.37
CA ASN A 67 1.60 -28.08 8.27
C ASN A 67 1.86 -27.62 9.71
N THR A 68 3.07 -27.89 10.22
CA THR A 68 3.47 -27.55 11.60
C THR A 68 3.67 -26.06 11.84
N TYR A 69 3.84 -25.26 10.79
CA TYR A 69 4.16 -23.84 10.88
C TYR A 69 3.06 -22.93 10.33
N ILE A 70 1.87 -23.47 10.01
CA ILE A 70 0.76 -22.63 9.54
C ILE A 70 0.37 -21.67 10.66
N PRO A 71 0.45 -20.33 10.44
CA PRO A 71 -0.02 -19.36 11.40
C PRO A 71 -1.52 -19.52 11.60
N ARG A 72 -1.96 -19.56 12.85
CA ARG A 72 -3.36 -19.76 13.23
C ARG A 72 -3.86 -18.54 13.98
N LEU A 73 -5.09 -18.13 13.66
CA LEU A 73 -5.86 -17.18 14.46
C LEU A 73 -6.96 -17.95 15.20
N SER A 74 -7.18 -17.58 16.45
CA SER A 74 -8.34 -18.03 17.23
C SER A 74 -9.45 -17.00 17.17
N LEU A 75 -10.68 -17.49 17.09
CA LEU A 75 -11.89 -16.68 17.18
C LEU A 75 -12.46 -16.83 18.59
N VAL A 76 -12.43 -15.75 19.37
CA VAL A 76 -12.97 -15.73 20.73
C VAL A 76 -14.32 -15.02 20.68
N PRO A 77 -15.45 -15.74 20.89
CA PRO A 77 -16.75 -15.10 20.87
C PRO A 77 -16.87 -14.11 22.03
N TYR A 78 -17.43 -12.93 21.76
CA TYR A 78 -17.86 -12.04 22.83
C TYR A 78 -19.38 -11.85 22.75
N ASN A 79 -20.01 -11.93 23.91
CA ASN A 79 -21.46 -11.90 24.02
C ASN A 79 -21.94 -10.48 24.29
N ASP A 80 -23.12 -10.15 23.77
CA ASP A 80 -23.89 -9.04 24.28
C ASP A 80 -24.20 -9.29 25.76
N LYS A 81 -23.75 -8.40 26.65
CA LYS A 81 -24.00 -8.50 28.09
C LYS A 81 -25.50 -8.47 28.44
N THR A 82 -26.33 -7.99 27.52
CA THR A 82 -27.78 -7.77 27.69
C THR A 82 -28.60 -8.93 27.13
N PHE A 83 -28.22 -9.46 25.96
CA PHE A 83 -29.02 -10.45 25.21
C PHE A 83 -28.44 -11.87 25.22
N GLY A 84 -27.19 -12.07 25.66
CA GLY A 84 -26.55 -13.39 25.68
C GLY A 84 -26.25 -13.97 24.28
N VAL A 85 -26.39 -13.17 23.23
CA VAL A 85 -26.10 -13.54 21.83
C VAL A 85 -24.65 -13.20 21.50
N VAL A 86 -23.98 -14.04 20.71
CA VAL A 86 -22.64 -13.76 20.18
C VAL A 86 -22.72 -12.54 19.25
N ASN A 87 -22.13 -11.42 19.67
CA ASN A 87 -22.13 -10.16 18.91
C ASN A 87 -20.99 -10.09 17.88
N GLY A 88 -20.07 -11.04 17.93
CA GLY A 88 -18.91 -11.13 17.05
C GLY A 88 -17.80 -11.95 17.67
N TYR A 89 -16.63 -11.88 17.04
CA TYR A 89 -15.44 -12.60 17.50
C TYR A 89 -14.26 -11.64 17.60
N GLU A 90 -13.56 -11.68 18.73
CA GLU A 90 -12.20 -11.16 18.81
C GLU A 90 -11.25 -12.13 18.09
N MET A 91 -10.35 -11.58 17.30
CA MET A 91 -9.37 -12.32 16.53
C MET A 91 -8.00 -12.15 17.17
N CYS A 92 -7.39 -13.24 17.62
CA CYS A 92 -6.07 -13.23 18.23
C CYS A 92 -5.15 -14.25 17.54
N ASP A 93 -3.87 -13.91 17.39
CA ASP A 93 -2.86 -14.88 16.96
C ASP A 93 -2.72 -15.99 18.00
N LYS A 94 -2.79 -17.26 17.57
CA LYS A 94 -2.76 -18.42 18.47
C LYS A 94 -1.46 -18.55 19.24
N GLU A 95 -0.34 -18.20 18.60
CA GLU A 95 1.00 -18.44 19.13
C GLU A 95 1.47 -17.26 19.99
N THR A 96 1.18 -16.03 19.56
CA THR A 96 1.69 -14.82 20.22
C THR A 96 0.66 -14.15 21.14
N GLY A 97 -0.63 -14.47 21.00
CA GLY A 97 -1.72 -13.75 21.67
C GLY A 97 -1.92 -12.33 21.15
N GLU A 98 -1.29 -11.95 20.04
CA GLU A 98 -1.43 -10.62 19.44
C GLU A 98 -2.88 -10.39 19.00
N TYR A 99 -3.48 -9.28 19.45
CA TYR A 99 -4.80 -8.87 18.99
C TYR A 99 -4.76 -8.45 17.52
N LEU A 100 -5.50 -9.16 16.68
CA LEU A 100 -5.54 -8.98 15.23
C LEU A 100 -6.74 -8.14 14.77
N GLY A 101 -7.78 -8.01 15.59
CA GLY A 101 -8.99 -7.25 15.26
C GLY A 101 -10.25 -7.95 15.76
N TYR A 102 -11.39 -7.53 15.22
CA TYR A 102 -12.68 -8.12 15.52
C TYR A 102 -13.45 -8.41 14.23
N LEU A 103 -14.32 -9.40 14.30
CA LEU A 103 -15.23 -9.82 13.24
C LEU A 103 -16.67 -9.54 13.70
N ASP A 104 -17.35 -8.63 13.01
CA ASP A 104 -18.73 -8.24 13.30
C ASP A 104 -19.74 -9.37 13.00
N SER A 105 -20.85 -9.41 13.76
CA SER A 105 -22.02 -10.24 13.48
C SER A 105 -22.94 -9.60 12.42
N PRO A 106 -23.65 -10.37 11.57
CA PRO A 106 -23.63 -11.83 11.48
C PRO A 106 -22.47 -12.33 10.62
N SER A 107 -21.67 -13.22 11.19
CA SER A 107 -20.63 -13.97 10.48
C SER A 107 -21.11 -15.40 10.26
N TYR A 108 -22.18 -15.53 9.46
CA TYR A 108 -22.87 -16.78 9.11
C TYR A 108 -21.95 -17.83 8.47
N ASP A 109 -20.77 -17.43 8.00
CA ASP A 109 -19.79 -18.27 7.34
C ASP A 109 -18.75 -18.87 8.31
N VAL A 110 -18.69 -18.44 9.57
CA VAL A 110 -17.65 -18.88 10.52
C VAL A 110 -17.74 -20.36 10.85
N GLU A 111 -18.91 -20.87 11.22
CA GLU A 111 -19.07 -22.29 11.58
C GLU A 111 -18.72 -23.21 10.40
N SER A 112 -19.30 -22.94 9.23
CA SER A 112 -19.01 -23.69 7.99
C SER A 112 -17.53 -23.63 7.60
N LEU A 113 -16.88 -22.48 7.81
CA LEU A 113 -15.44 -22.34 7.57
C LEU A 113 -14.62 -23.17 8.55
N LEU A 114 -14.93 -23.14 9.84
CA LEU A 114 -14.22 -23.90 10.88
C LEU A 114 -14.33 -25.40 10.65
N ASP A 115 -15.52 -25.88 10.29
CA ASP A 115 -15.78 -27.29 9.95
C ASP A 115 -14.92 -27.74 8.77
N LYS A 116 -14.79 -26.88 7.74
CA LYS A 116 -13.98 -27.16 6.56
C LYS A 116 -12.48 -27.21 6.83
N LEU A 117 -11.99 -26.38 7.76
CA LEU A 117 -10.56 -26.19 7.96
C LEU A 117 -9.91 -27.34 8.74
N HIS A 118 -10.68 -28.07 9.57
CA HIS A 118 -10.18 -29.15 10.43
C HIS A 118 -8.95 -28.74 11.27
N LEU A 119 -8.89 -27.47 11.70
CA LEU A 119 -7.79 -26.88 12.48
C LEU A 119 -8.18 -26.62 13.94
N PHE A 120 -8.96 -27.53 14.54
CA PHE A 120 -9.37 -27.48 15.96
C PHE A 120 -10.04 -26.16 16.37
N GLY A 121 -10.86 -25.58 15.49
CA GLY A 121 -11.55 -24.30 15.73
C GLY A 121 -10.68 -23.06 15.48
N ASP A 122 -9.44 -23.22 15.02
CA ASP A 122 -8.60 -22.11 14.57
C ASP A 122 -8.71 -21.88 13.05
N VAL A 123 -8.41 -20.66 12.59
CA VAL A 123 -8.40 -20.28 11.17
C VAL A 123 -6.95 -20.02 10.72
N PRO A 124 -6.49 -20.55 9.58
CA PRO A 124 -5.13 -20.29 9.10
C PRO A 124 -5.07 -18.88 8.51
N TYR A 125 -3.97 -18.14 8.70
CA TYR A 125 -3.93 -16.75 8.23
C TYR A 125 -2.56 -16.26 7.74
N LEU A 126 -2.57 -15.17 6.97
CA LEU A 126 -1.39 -14.53 6.43
C LEU A 126 -0.68 -13.67 7.51
N ARG A 127 0.35 -14.23 8.14
CA ARG A 127 1.18 -13.48 9.10
C ARG A 127 2.17 -12.53 8.43
N LYS A 128 1.89 -11.23 8.43
CA LYS A 128 2.74 -10.20 7.80
C LYS A 128 4.19 -10.18 8.30
N ARG A 129 4.40 -10.45 9.58
CA ARG A 129 5.72 -10.44 10.22
C ARG A 129 6.66 -11.49 9.61
N ASP A 130 6.15 -12.65 9.25
CA ASP A 130 6.95 -13.75 8.70
C ASP A 130 7.52 -13.39 7.33
N LEU A 131 6.70 -12.77 6.47
CA LEU A 131 7.17 -12.25 5.17
C LEU A 131 8.22 -11.13 5.34
N GLN A 132 8.02 -10.23 6.31
CA GLN A 132 9.00 -9.17 6.61
C GLN A 132 10.34 -9.75 7.10
N LEU A 133 10.29 -10.74 7.98
CA LEU A 133 11.49 -11.41 8.50
C LEU A 133 12.19 -12.24 7.42
N PHE A 134 11.44 -12.87 6.52
CA PHE A 134 11.99 -13.54 5.33
C PHE A 134 12.83 -12.56 4.49
N ILE A 135 12.28 -11.41 4.09
CA ILE A 135 13.02 -10.42 3.29
C ILE A 135 14.24 -9.87 4.04
N LYS A 136 14.15 -9.67 5.36
CA LYS A 136 15.28 -9.23 6.20
C LYS A 136 16.41 -10.28 6.21
N ARG A 137 16.07 -11.56 6.41
CA ARG A 137 17.04 -12.67 6.38
C ARG A 137 17.67 -12.83 5.00
N LEU A 138 16.86 -12.74 3.95
CA LEU A 138 17.34 -12.81 2.56
C LEU A 138 18.39 -11.74 2.28
N ARG A 139 18.13 -10.49 2.64
CA ARG A 139 19.09 -9.39 2.48
C ARG A 139 20.36 -9.60 3.29
N LYS A 140 20.25 -10.08 4.54
CA LYS A 140 21.40 -10.39 5.40
C LYS A 140 22.25 -11.55 4.84
N ASN A 141 21.62 -12.55 4.21
CA ASN A 141 22.34 -13.66 3.60
C ASN A 141 23.06 -13.21 2.32
N LEU A 142 22.39 -12.44 1.45
CA LEU A 142 22.98 -11.90 0.24
C LEU A 142 24.14 -10.94 0.51
N SER A 143 24.07 -10.16 1.59
CA SER A 143 25.16 -9.23 1.96
C SER A 143 26.48 -9.91 2.31
N LYS A 144 26.49 -11.23 2.51
CA LYS A 144 27.73 -12.01 2.67
C LYS A 144 28.50 -12.19 1.36
N TYR A 145 27.84 -11.98 0.22
CA TYR A 145 28.40 -12.21 -1.11
C TYR A 145 28.60 -10.91 -1.90
N SER A 146 27.73 -9.92 -1.72
CA SER A 146 27.86 -8.58 -2.32
C SER A 146 27.07 -7.53 -1.53
N ASP A 147 27.56 -6.29 -1.51
CA ASP A 147 26.87 -5.13 -0.94
C ASP A 147 25.69 -4.63 -1.79
N ALA A 148 25.55 -5.17 -3.01
CA ALA A 148 24.49 -4.88 -3.95
C ALA A 148 23.10 -5.04 -3.31
N LYS A 149 22.20 -4.12 -3.64
CA LYS A 149 20.84 -4.11 -3.09
C LYS A 149 19.89 -4.90 -3.97
N VAL A 150 19.00 -5.64 -3.33
CA VAL A 150 17.88 -6.33 -3.98
C VAL A 150 16.57 -5.63 -3.72
N ARG A 151 15.75 -5.56 -4.76
CA ARG A 151 14.41 -4.99 -4.73
C ARG A 151 13.38 -6.09 -4.85
N TYR A 152 12.19 -5.87 -4.31
CA TYR A 152 11.18 -6.93 -4.28
C TYR A 152 9.75 -6.38 -4.38
N PHE A 153 8.86 -7.25 -4.84
CA PHE A 153 7.43 -7.18 -4.62
C PHE A 153 6.99 -8.51 -4.03
N ALA A 154 6.09 -8.51 -3.06
CA ALA A 154 5.56 -9.73 -2.46
C ALA A 154 4.09 -9.53 -2.10
N MET A 155 3.35 -10.62 -2.06
CA MET A 155 1.95 -10.63 -1.69
C MET A 155 1.56 -11.93 -0.99
N GLY A 156 0.52 -11.86 -0.17
CA GLY A 156 -0.09 -13.02 0.46
C GLY A 156 -1.38 -13.43 -0.22
N GLU A 157 -1.61 -14.74 -0.32
CA GLU A 157 -2.80 -15.37 -0.87
C GLU A 157 -3.21 -16.60 -0.05
N TYR A 158 -4.47 -17.01 -0.18
CA TYR A 158 -5.00 -18.25 0.37
C TYR A 158 -5.24 -19.30 -0.71
N GLY A 159 -4.79 -20.53 -0.45
CA GLY A 159 -5.01 -21.64 -1.37
C GLY A 159 -6.50 -22.01 -1.52
N PRO A 160 -6.92 -22.52 -2.68
CA PRO A 160 -8.32 -22.67 -3.09
C PRO A 160 -9.09 -23.83 -2.43
N VAL A 161 -8.49 -24.58 -1.51
CA VAL A 161 -9.12 -25.77 -0.91
C VAL A 161 -9.16 -25.62 0.61
N HIS A 162 -7.99 -25.45 1.23
CA HIS A 162 -7.82 -25.43 2.69
C HIS A 162 -7.49 -24.04 3.24
N PHE A 163 -7.62 -22.98 2.42
CA PHE A 163 -7.14 -21.63 2.72
C PHE A 163 -5.71 -21.62 3.28
N ARG A 164 -4.82 -22.45 2.71
CA ARG A 164 -3.43 -22.44 3.15
C ARG A 164 -2.79 -21.10 2.81
N PRO A 165 -2.29 -20.34 3.80
CA PRO A 165 -1.60 -19.09 3.54
C PRO A 165 -0.32 -19.39 2.76
N HIS A 166 -0.03 -18.58 1.76
CA HIS A 166 1.22 -18.61 1.03
C HIS A 166 1.56 -17.21 0.52
N TYR A 167 2.84 -17.02 0.17
CA TYR A 167 3.30 -15.76 -0.38
C TYR A 167 3.91 -15.95 -1.76
N HIS A 168 3.51 -15.10 -2.69
CA HIS A 168 4.22 -14.93 -3.95
C HIS A 168 5.16 -13.74 -3.86
N PHE A 169 6.35 -13.86 -4.43
CA PHE A 169 7.30 -12.76 -4.48
C PHE A 169 8.03 -12.68 -5.82
N LEU A 170 8.45 -11.46 -6.13
CA LEU A 170 9.37 -11.10 -7.19
C LEU A 170 10.60 -10.48 -6.54
N LEU A 171 11.78 -10.89 -7.00
CA LEU A 171 13.06 -10.33 -6.61
C LEU A 171 13.74 -9.75 -7.84
N PHE A 172 14.16 -8.49 -7.76
CA PHE A 172 14.83 -7.77 -8.84
C PHE A 172 16.25 -7.37 -8.40
N PHE A 173 17.24 -7.64 -9.25
CA PHE A 173 18.64 -7.37 -8.98
C PHE A 173 19.49 -7.36 -10.26
N ASP A 174 20.68 -6.74 -10.18
CA ASP A 174 21.62 -6.61 -11.30
C ASP A 174 22.98 -7.30 -11.05
N GLU A 175 23.20 -7.74 -9.82
CA GLU A 175 24.45 -8.33 -9.36
C GLU A 175 24.62 -9.76 -9.89
N ILE A 176 25.65 -9.96 -10.71
CA ILE A 176 25.96 -11.25 -11.36
C ILE A 176 26.47 -12.26 -10.33
N LYS A 177 27.14 -11.83 -9.26
CA LYS A 177 27.59 -12.75 -8.20
C LYS A 177 26.46 -13.55 -7.57
N PHE A 178 25.24 -13.02 -7.58
CA PHE A 178 24.07 -13.70 -7.06
C PHE A 178 23.62 -14.88 -7.94
N THR A 179 24.00 -14.91 -9.22
CA THR A 179 23.68 -16.00 -10.15
C THR A 179 24.77 -17.07 -10.21
N ALA A 180 25.93 -16.82 -9.58
CA ALA A 180 27.03 -17.78 -9.55
C ALA A 180 26.68 -19.01 -8.68
N PRO A 181 27.30 -20.18 -8.93
CA PRO A 181 27.20 -21.34 -8.05
C PRO A 181 27.57 -20.98 -6.61
N SER A 182 26.73 -21.39 -5.67
CA SER A 182 26.91 -21.08 -4.24
C SER A 182 27.88 -22.03 -3.53
N GLY A 183 28.21 -23.16 -4.16
CA GLY A 183 28.86 -24.29 -3.49
C GLY A 183 27.91 -25.16 -2.65
N HIS A 184 26.63 -24.76 -2.54
CA HIS A 184 25.58 -25.51 -1.85
C HIS A 184 24.72 -26.30 -2.82
N THR A 185 24.15 -27.41 -2.35
CA THR A 185 23.27 -28.25 -3.14
C THR A 185 21.85 -28.31 -2.58
N LEU A 186 20.91 -28.75 -3.41
CA LEU A 186 19.52 -28.94 -3.01
C LEU A 186 19.38 -29.95 -1.86
N GLY A 187 20.29 -30.94 -1.76
CA GLY A 187 20.29 -31.98 -0.74
C GLY A 187 20.56 -31.49 0.69
N GLU A 188 21.00 -30.25 0.87
CA GLU A 188 21.13 -29.61 2.18
C GLU A 188 19.77 -29.23 2.81
N PHE A 189 18.70 -29.24 2.01
CA PHE A 189 17.35 -28.94 2.47
C PHE A 189 16.52 -30.22 2.56
N PRO A 190 15.62 -30.34 3.56
CA PRO A 190 14.68 -31.45 3.62
C PRO A 190 13.89 -31.57 2.31
N ASP A 191 13.61 -32.80 1.86
CA ASP A 191 12.97 -33.01 0.56
C ASP A 191 11.64 -32.24 0.43
N TRP A 192 10.84 -32.20 1.50
CA TRP A 192 9.58 -31.44 1.55
C TRP A 192 9.74 -29.93 1.36
N ALA A 193 10.94 -29.37 1.51
CA ALA A 193 11.22 -27.96 1.31
C ALA A 193 11.35 -27.56 -0.17
N TRP A 194 11.47 -28.54 -1.08
CA TRP A 194 11.61 -28.33 -2.52
C TRP A 194 10.87 -29.35 -3.40
N TYR A 195 10.19 -30.35 -2.81
CA TYR A 195 9.53 -31.41 -3.56
C TYR A 195 8.51 -30.88 -4.58
N ASP A 196 8.79 -31.17 -5.85
CA ASP A 196 7.87 -31.16 -6.97
C ASP A 196 7.58 -32.62 -7.33
N SER A 197 6.30 -33.00 -7.37
CA SER A 197 5.84 -34.33 -7.77
C SER A 197 6.28 -34.74 -9.20
N GLN A 198 6.86 -33.83 -9.99
CA GLN A 198 7.24 -34.05 -11.38
C GLN A 198 8.73 -34.39 -11.64
N ASN A 199 9.52 -34.79 -10.63
CA ASN A 199 10.86 -35.40 -10.81
C ASN A 199 11.93 -34.56 -11.57
N LYS A 200 11.93 -33.22 -11.45
CA LYS A 200 12.87 -32.35 -12.21
C LYS A 200 14.20 -32.01 -11.54
N CYS A 201 14.37 -32.26 -10.24
CA CYS A 201 15.57 -31.84 -9.50
C CYS A 201 16.19 -33.00 -8.69
N SER A 202 17.52 -33.04 -8.67
CA SER A 202 18.33 -33.98 -7.89
C SER A 202 18.88 -33.31 -6.63
N ARG A 203 19.09 -34.09 -5.57
CA ARG A 203 19.78 -33.63 -4.34
C ARG A 203 21.19 -33.10 -4.62
N SER A 204 21.82 -33.53 -5.72
CA SER A 204 23.14 -33.06 -6.15
C SER A 204 23.12 -31.74 -6.91
N ASP A 205 21.94 -31.20 -7.25
CA ASP A 205 21.84 -29.98 -8.04
C ASP A 205 22.45 -28.80 -7.27
N ILE A 206 23.42 -28.15 -7.90
CA ILE A 206 24.11 -26.99 -7.33
C ILE A 206 23.19 -25.78 -7.42
N LEU A 207 22.98 -25.12 -6.29
CA LEU A 207 22.19 -23.91 -6.22
C LEU A 207 23.05 -22.70 -6.56
N SER A 208 22.47 -21.72 -7.25
CA SER A 208 23.05 -20.37 -7.29
C SER A 208 23.02 -19.71 -5.91
N VAL A 209 23.85 -18.68 -5.71
CA VAL A 209 23.90 -17.91 -4.44
C VAL A 209 22.51 -17.41 -4.05
N VAL A 210 21.74 -16.88 -5.00
CA VAL A 210 20.39 -16.35 -4.74
C VAL A 210 19.41 -17.45 -4.37
N GLU A 211 19.42 -18.60 -5.05
CA GLU A 211 18.53 -19.73 -4.74
C GLU A 211 18.82 -20.27 -3.33
N TYR A 212 20.10 -20.46 -3.00
CA TYR A 212 20.51 -20.85 -1.66
C TYR A 212 20.07 -19.81 -0.62
N CYS A 213 20.29 -18.52 -0.88
CA CYS A 213 19.89 -17.45 0.04
C CYS A 213 18.38 -17.37 0.26
N ILE A 214 17.56 -17.57 -0.79
CA ILE A 214 16.10 -17.62 -0.69
C ILE A 214 15.68 -18.81 0.18
N ARG A 215 16.15 -20.03 -0.14
CA ARG A 215 15.81 -21.26 0.57
C ARG A 215 16.22 -21.21 2.03
N SER A 216 17.44 -20.76 2.31
CA SER A 216 17.95 -20.60 3.68
C SER A 216 17.21 -19.52 4.48
N SER A 217 16.49 -18.59 3.84
CA SER A 217 15.77 -17.51 4.51
C SER A 217 14.33 -17.85 4.90
N TRP A 218 13.71 -18.85 4.26
CA TRP A 218 12.38 -19.34 4.63
C TRP A 218 12.52 -20.54 5.56
N LYS A 219 12.00 -20.43 6.78
CA LYS A 219 12.15 -21.45 7.83
C LYS A 219 10.87 -22.25 8.10
N PHE A 220 9.77 -21.88 7.45
CA PHE A 220 8.43 -22.33 7.81
C PHE A 220 7.82 -23.31 6.81
N GLY A 221 8.54 -23.68 5.75
CA GLY A 221 7.98 -24.60 4.77
C GLY A 221 8.73 -24.62 3.44
N ARG A 222 7.99 -24.88 2.38
CA ARG A 222 8.50 -25.06 1.02
C ARG A 222 8.78 -23.73 0.33
N VAL A 223 9.85 -23.73 -0.46
CA VAL A 223 10.21 -22.65 -1.38
C VAL A 223 10.20 -23.20 -2.80
N ASP A 224 9.48 -22.53 -3.68
CA ASP A 224 9.60 -22.69 -5.12
C ASP A 224 10.06 -21.36 -5.71
N ALA A 225 11.15 -21.33 -6.46
CA ALA A 225 11.71 -20.09 -7.01
C ALA A 225 12.40 -20.37 -8.33
N GLN A 226 12.13 -19.53 -9.32
CA GLN A 226 12.65 -19.65 -10.68
C GLN A 226 12.87 -18.28 -11.31
N TYR A 227 13.81 -18.20 -12.26
CA TYR A 227 14.00 -17.00 -13.06
C TYR A 227 12.76 -16.73 -13.93
N SER A 228 12.27 -15.49 -13.89
CA SER A 228 11.13 -15.04 -14.68
C SER A 228 11.54 -14.71 -16.10
N LYS A 229 10.94 -15.38 -17.09
CA LYS A 229 11.10 -15.09 -18.52
C LYS A 229 10.18 -13.96 -19.03
N GLY A 230 9.98 -12.91 -18.23
CA GLY A 230 9.19 -11.72 -18.60
C GLY A 230 7.71 -11.72 -18.19
N ASP A 231 7.09 -12.87 -17.89
CA ASP A 231 5.65 -12.96 -17.58
C ASP A 231 5.28 -12.95 -16.09
N ALA A 232 6.26 -12.96 -15.17
CA ALA A 232 5.93 -13.04 -13.75
C ALA A 232 5.16 -11.82 -13.23
N ALA A 233 5.26 -10.67 -13.90
CA ALA A 233 4.45 -9.49 -13.60
C ALA A 233 2.95 -9.73 -13.88
N GLN A 234 2.64 -10.43 -14.96
CA GLN A 234 1.27 -10.80 -15.31
C GLN A 234 0.72 -11.78 -14.28
N TYR A 235 1.51 -12.80 -13.96
CA TYR A 235 1.15 -13.81 -12.97
C TYR A 235 0.89 -13.21 -11.59
N VAL A 236 1.78 -12.35 -11.08
CA VAL A 236 1.64 -11.78 -9.73
C VAL A 236 0.50 -10.76 -9.63
N SER A 237 0.14 -10.09 -10.73
CA SER A 237 -0.91 -9.06 -10.72
C SER A 237 -2.35 -9.57 -10.63
N SER A 238 -2.63 -10.79 -11.09
CA SER A 238 -3.98 -11.37 -11.04
C SER A 238 -4.45 -11.56 -9.60
N TYR A 239 -3.55 -11.96 -8.71
CA TYR A 239 -3.80 -12.22 -7.29
C TYR A 239 -4.09 -10.96 -6.44
N VAL A 240 -3.90 -9.76 -6.98
CA VAL A 240 -4.32 -8.52 -6.31
C VAL A 240 -5.85 -8.37 -6.35
N SER A 241 -6.54 -9.13 -7.22
CA SER A 241 -7.99 -9.12 -7.40
C SER A 241 -8.60 -10.35 -6.71
N GLY A 242 -9.59 -10.17 -5.82
CA GLY A 242 -10.36 -11.31 -5.30
C GLY A 242 -10.57 -11.38 -3.79
N SER A 243 -10.04 -10.44 -3.00
CA SER A 243 -10.31 -10.45 -1.54
C SER A 243 -11.79 -10.33 -1.15
N GLY A 244 -12.62 -9.79 -2.04
CA GLY A 244 -14.06 -9.60 -1.79
C GLY A 244 -14.90 -10.87 -1.79
N SER A 245 -14.42 -11.96 -2.40
CA SER A 245 -15.12 -13.24 -2.42
C SER A 245 -14.72 -14.17 -1.27
N LEU A 246 -13.66 -13.85 -0.53
CA LEU A 246 -13.22 -14.66 0.60
C LEU A 246 -14.22 -14.55 1.77
N PRO A 247 -14.31 -15.59 2.64
CA PRO A 247 -15.02 -15.52 3.90
C PRO A 247 -14.72 -14.25 4.72
N LYS A 248 -15.69 -13.78 5.51
CA LYS A 248 -15.64 -12.50 6.26
C LYS A 248 -14.39 -12.37 7.13
N VAL A 249 -13.93 -13.46 7.74
CA VAL A 249 -12.69 -13.50 8.52
C VAL A 249 -11.47 -13.03 7.71
N TYR A 250 -11.40 -13.37 6.42
CA TYR A 250 -10.33 -12.95 5.50
C TYR A 250 -10.57 -11.61 4.83
N GLN A 251 -11.66 -10.91 5.18
CA GLN A 251 -11.88 -9.52 4.78
C GLN A 251 -11.38 -8.53 5.84
N VAL A 252 -11.20 -9.01 7.08
CA VAL A 252 -10.64 -8.23 8.19
C VAL A 252 -9.19 -7.83 7.89
N SER A 253 -8.82 -6.61 8.28
CA SER A 253 -7.58 -5.96 7.84
C SER A 253 -6.28 -6.73 8.15
N SER A 254 -6.29 -7.55 9.21
CA SER A 254 -5.17 -8.36 9.68
C SER A 254 -5.02 -9.70 8.94
N ALA A 255 -6.14 -10.30 8.53
CA ALA A 255 -6.16 -11.60 7.86
C ALA A 255 -6.34 -11.49 6.34
N ARG A 256 -6.75 -10.34 5.80
CA ARG A 256 -6.93 -10.19 4.35
C ARG A 256 -5.61 -10.28 3.57
N PRO A 257 -5.67 -10.71 2.30
CA PRO A 257 -4.55 -10.59 1.37
C PRO A 257 -3.94 -9.19 1.37
N PHE A 258 -2.61 -9.12 1.40
CA PHE A 258 -1.86 -7.87 1.38
C PHE A 258 -0.67 -7.98 0.43
N SER A 259 -0.11 -6.84 0.04
CA SER A 259 1.15 -6.76 -0.70
C SER A 259 2.18 -5.87 0.03
N LEU A 260 3.45 -6.22 -0.13
CA LEU A 260 4.62 -5.48 0.35
C LEU A 260 5.62 -5.34 -0.79
N HIS A 261 6.32 -4.23 -0.87
CA HIS A 261 7.32 -4.03 -1.91
C HIS A 261 8.39 -3.02 -1.50
N SER A 262 9.48 -2.99 -2.25
CA SER A 262 10.50 -1.95 -2.15
C SER A 262 9.89 -0.55 -2.33
N ARG A 263 10.47 0.44 -1.65
CA ARG A 263 10.13 1.85 -1.87
C ARG A 263 10.43 2.23 -3.33
N PHE A 264 9.56 3.08 -3.88
CA PHE A 264 9.68 3.56 -5.26
C PHE A 264 9.55 2.45 -6.32
N LEU A 265 8.71 1.44 -6.07
CA LEU A 265 8.46 0.36 -7.03
C LEU A 265 7.97 0.92 -8.37
N GLY A 266 8.65 0.54 -9.45
CA GLY A 266 8.35 0.94 -10.82
C GLY A 266 8.60 2.43 -11.09
N GLN A 267 9.41 3.11 -10.29
CA GLN A 267 9.67 4.56 -10.42
C GLN A 267 11.09 4.89 -10.89
N GLY A 268 11.94 3.89 -11.16
CA GLY A 268 13.34 4.18 -11.50
C GLY A 268 13.51 4.96 -12.81
N PHE A 269 12.49 4.99 -13.67
CA PHE A 269 12.53 5.78 -14.92
C PHE A 269 12.53 7.29 -14.65
N LEU A 270 12.10 7.70 -13.45
CA LEU A 270 12.12 9.09 -13.02
C LEU A 270 13.47 9.51 -12.38
N ALA A 271 14.37 8.57 -12.09
CA ALA A 271 15.60 8.88 -11.36
C ALA A 271 16.49 9.88 -12.12
N HIS A 272 16.51 9.79 -13.45
CA HIS A 272 17.30 10.67 -14.32
C HIS A 272 16.58 11.95 -14.75
N GLU A 273 15.32 12.13 -14.36
CA GLU A 273 14.52 13.31 -14.75
C GLU A 273 14.51 14.42 -13.69
N CYS A 274 15.20 14.22 -12.55
CA CYS A 274 15.21 15.15 -11.43
C CYS A 274 15.53 16.61 -11.81
N GLU A 275 16.31 16.81 -12.87
CA GLU A 275 16.65 18.14 -13.38
C GLU A 275 15.47 18.84 -14.07
N LYS A 276 14.82 18.12 -14.99
CA LYS A 276 13.80 18.65 -15.91
C LYS A 276 12.38 18.63 -15.33
N VAL A 277 12.14 17.88 -14.26
CA VAL A 277 10.79 17.71 -13.67
C VAL A 277 10.11 19.05 -13.37
N TYR A 278 10.85 20.05 -12.86
CA TYR A 278 10.29 21.37 -12.51
C TYR A 278 10.10 22.33 -13.69
N GLU A 279 10.61 21.96 -14.86
CA GLU A 279 10.47 22.69 -16.14
C GLU A 279 9.42 22.05 -17.04
N THR A 280 9.10 20.78 -16.79
CA THR A 280 8.12 20.01 -17.56
C THR A 280 6.69 20.44 -17.20
N PRO A 281 5.82 20.73 -18.19
CA PRO A 281 4.40 20.97 -17.94
C PRO A 281 3.75 19.80 -17.18
N VAL A 282 2.81 20.11 -16.27
CA VAL A 282 2.18 19.08 -15.42
C VAL A 282 1.55 17.96 -16.23
N ARG A 283 0.90 18.29 -17.36
CA ARG A 283 0.31 17.30 -18.26
C ARG A 283 1.34 16.29 -18.76
N ASP A 284 2.48 16.77 -19.24
CA ASP A 284 3.52 15.93 -19.85
C ASP A 284 4.30 15.15 -18.78
N PHE A 285 4.40 15.73 -17.57
CA PHE A 285 4.96 15.02 -16.44
C PHE A 285 4.05 13.86 -16.00
N VAL A 286 2.74 14.11 -15.88
CA VAL A 286 1.75 13.14 -15.36
C VAL A 286 1.35 12.10 -16.40
N LYS A 287 1.12 12.48 -17.64
CA LYS A 287 0.74 11.56 -18.72
C LYS A 287 2.00 11.01 -19.38
N ARG A 288 2.20 9.71 -19.25
CA ARG A 288 3.39 9.03 -19.78
C ARG A 288 2.98 7.90 -20.72
N SER A 289 3.86 7.62 -21.65
CA SER A 289 3.80 6.44 -22.51
C SER A 289 5.13 5.71 -22.39
N VAL A 290 5.08 4.39 -22.29
CA VAL A 290 6.29 3.57 -22.31
C VAL A 290 6.03 2.32 -23.15
N GLU A 291 7.03 1.93 -23.92
CA GLU A 291 7.01 0.69 -24.68
C GLU A 291 7.27 -0.50 -23.74
N LEU A 292 6.28 -1.38 -23.59
CA LEU A 292 6.39 -2.62 -22.82
C LEU A 292 6.01 -3.79 -23.71
N ASN A 293 6.94 -4.74 -23.87
CA ASN A 293 6.76 -5.95 -24.67
C ASN A 293 6.31 -5.64 -26.12
N GLY A 294 6.88 -4.61 -26.75
CA GLY A 294 6.57 -4.22 -28.13
C GLY A 294 5.21 -3.49 -28.31
N SER A 295 4.57 -3.08 -27.21
CA SER A 295 3.36 -2.26 -27.24
C SER A 295 3.54 -0.99 -26.41
N ASN A 296 3.13 0.15 -26.97
CA ASN A 296 3.08 1.40 -26.21
C ASN A 296 1.93 1.35 -25.22
N LYS A 297 2.25 1.58 -23.95
CA LYS A 297 1.27 1.69 -22.88
C LYS A 297 1.24 3.09 -22.34
N ASP A 298 0.10 3.73 -22.53
CA ASP A 298 -0.19 5.03 -21.93
C ASP A 298 -0.70 4.85 -20.50
N PHE A 299 -0.22 5.71 -19.60
CA PHE A 299 -0.64 5.71 -18.20
C PHE A 299 -0.45 7.08 -17.56
N ASN A 300 -1.20 7.29 -16.48
CA ASN A 300 -1.00 8.44 -15.61
C ASN A 300 -0.06 8.04 -14.45
N LEU A 301 0.91 8.90 -14.13
CA LEU A 301 1.76 8.74 -12.95
C LEU A 301 0.90 8.63 -11.69
N TRP A 302 1.14 7.60 -10.89
CA TRP A 302 0.45 7.44 -9.61
C TRP A 302 1.01 8.40 -8.57
N ARG A 303 0.18 8.73 -7.57
CA ARG A 303 0.48 9.76 -6.57
C ARG A 303 1.85 9.69 -5.94
N SER A 304 2.32 8.49 -5.60
CA SER A 304 3.61 8.34 -4.95
C SER A 304 4.80 8.66 -5.85
N CYS A 305 4.66 8.73 -7.19
CA CYS A 305 5.71 9.19 -8.09
C CYS A 305 5.91 10.70 -7.97
N TYR A 306 4.88 11.46 -8.32
CA TYR A 306 4.99 12.92 -8.31
C TYR A 306 5.15 13.48 -6.90
N SER A 307 4.68 12.78 -5.85
CA SER A 307 4.89 13.22 -4.46
C SER A 307 6.37 13.19 -4.02
N VAL A 308 7.25 12.50 -4.75
CA VAL A 308 8.71 12.56 -4.51
C VAL A 308 9.26 13.93 -4.90
N PHE A 309 8.81 14.47 -6.03
CA PHE A 309 9.28 15.77 -6.53
C PHE A 309 8.46 16.94 -5.96
N TYR A 310 7.16 16.70 -5.77
CA TYR A 310 6.19 17.67 -5.30
C TYR A 310 5.55 17.19 -3.98
N PRO A 311 6.29 17.10 -2.87
CA PRO A 311 5.77 16.57 -1.61
C PRO A 311 4.67 17.48 -1.04
N LYS A 312 3.48 16.95 -0.73
CA LYS A 312 2.44 17.67 0.03
C LYS A 312 2.71 17.58 1.52
N CYS A 313 2.85 18.72 2.19
CA CYS A 313 2.95 18.75 3.64
C CYS A 313 1.61 18.43 4.34
N LYS A 314 1.64 18.11 5.64
CA LYS A 314 0.41 17.84 6.40
C LYS A 314 -0.46 19.10 6.44
N GLY A 315 -1.75 18.95 6.14
CA GLY A 315 -2.69 20.08 6.08
C GLY A 315 -2.42 21.05 4.92
N PHE A 316 -1.70 20.63 3.88
CA PHE A 316 -1.33 21.47 2.72
C PHE A 316 -2.49 22.34 2.23
N THR A 317 -3.69 21.80 2.08
CA THR A 317 -4.87 22.56 1.62
C THR A 317 -5.31 23.68 2.55
N ARG A 318 -5.27 23.47 3.87
CA ARG A 318 -5.76 24.43 4.86
C ARG A 318 -4.75 25.50 5.20
N LYS A 319 -3.46 25.18 5.13
CA LYS A 319 -2.36 26.09 5.41
C LYS A 319 -2.25 27.17 4.33
N SER A 320 -1.97 28.40 4.75
CA SER A 320 -1.52 29.49 3.88
C SER A 320 -0.16 29.19 3.25
N SER A 321 0.22 29.95 2.21
CA SER A 321 1.52 29.77 1.52
C SER A 321 2.71 29.94 2.49
N SER A 322 2.63 30.88 3.43
CA SER A 322 3.67 31.09 4.45
C SER A 322 3.78 29.92 5.45
N GLU A 323 2.67 29.35 5.90
CA GLU A 323 2.65 28.18 6.79
C GLU A 323 3.15 26.90 6.10
N ARG A 324 2.85 26.74 4.79
CA ARG A 324 3.42 25.65 3.99
C ARG A 324 4.93 25.80 3.89
N LEU A 325 5.42 26.98 3.52
CA LEU A 325 6.86 27.25 3.44
C LEU A 325 7.56 27.01 4.78
N TYR A 326 6.96 27.42 5.89
CA TYR A 326 7.48 27.13 7.23
C TYR A 326 7.55 25.62 7.50
N THR A 327 6.49 24.87 7.14
CA THR A 327 6.48 23.40 7.28
C THR A 327 7.65 22.75 6.52
N TYR A 328 7.96 23.23 5.31
CA TYR A 328 9.07 22.71 4.52
C TYR A 328 10.46 23.08 5.08
N LYS A 329 10.55 24.03 6.01
CA LYS A 329 11.79 24.48 6.67
C LYS A 329 11.94 24.00 8.12
N LEU A 330 11.04 23.14 8.61
CA LEU A 330 11.09 22.64 9.99
C LEU A 330 12.38 21.92 10.34
N TYR A 331 12.95 21.15 9.40
CA TYR A 331 14.19 20.42 9.63
C TYR A 331 15.39 21.36 9.82
N ASP A 332 15.53 22.37 8.97
CA ASP A 332 16.55 23.41 9.13
C ASP A 332 16.38 24.17 10.45
N THR A 333 15.13 24.51 10.79
CA THR A 333 14.80 25.16 12.07
C THR A 333 15.19 24.28 13.25
N ALA A 334 14.84 22.99 13.22
CA ALA A 334 15.21 22.02 14.24
C ALA A 334 16.73 21.87 14.37
N LYS A 335 17.48 21.85 13.27
CA LYS A 335 18.95 21.80 13.28
C LYS A 335 19.60 23.06 13.82
N ARG A 336 19.01 24.24 13.60
CA ARG A 336 19.47 25.49 14.21
C ARG A 336 19.20 25.54 15.72
N LEU A 337 18.03 25.06 16.16
CA LEU A 337 17.64 25.02 17.57
C LEU A 337 18.40 23.95 18.37
N PHE A 338 18.65 22.79 17.76
CA PHE A 338 19.28 21.63 18.38
C PHE A 338 20.51 21.17 17.57
N PRO A 339 21.58 21.98 17.48
CA PRO A 339 22.71 21.72 16.59
C PRO A 339 23.49 20.45 16.98
N TYR A 340 23.48 20.09 18.26
CA TYR A 340 24.15 18.91 18.82
C TYR A 340 23.50 17.57 18.42
N VAL A 341 22.27 17.59 17.88
CA VAL A 341 21.54 16.37 17.52
C VAL A 341 21.88 15.93 16.10
N SER A 342 22.23 14.65 15.92
CA SER A 342 22.76 14.13 14.66
C SER A 342 21.70 13.54 13.73
N SER A 343 20.66 12.91 14.29
CA SER A 343 19.65 12.18 13.51
C SER A 343 18.26 12.82 13.58
N VAL A 344 17.44 12.59 12.54
CA VAL A 344 16.06 13.11 12.49
C VAL A 344 15.17 12.53 13.59
N ILE A 345 15.40 11.28 13.99
CA ILE A 345 14.62 10.65 15.06
C ILE A 345 14.99 11.21 16.43
N GLU A 346 16.26 11.51 16.66
CA GLU A 346 16.68 12.21 17.88
C GLU A 346 16.16 13.65 17.90
N LEU A 347 16.14 14.35 16.75
CA LEU A 347 15.50 15.68 16.68
C LEU A 347 14.03 15.60 17.07
N ALA A 348 13.31 14.59 16.61
CA ALA A 348 11.91 14.39 16.97
C ALA A 348 11.71 14.11 18.47
N ARG A 349 12.63 13.35 19.09
CA ARG A 349 12.63 13.10 20.54
C ARG A 349 12.92 14.37 21.31
N GLU A 350 13.94 15.13 20.90
CA GLU A 350 14.29 16.41 21.52
C GLU A 350 13.09 17.36 21.47
N THR A 351 12.46 17.53 20.31
CA THR A 351 11.23 18.31 20.18
C THR A 351 10.12 17.85 21.13
N MET A 352 9.93 16.54 21.30
CA MET A 352 8.92 16.01 22.23
C MET A 352 9.27 16.32 23.69
N ILE A 353 10.55 16.30 24.07
CA ILE A 353 11.01 16.70 25.41
C ILE A 353 10.64 18.17 25.66
N HIS A 354 10.99 19.07 24.74
CA HIS A 354 10.67 20.50 24.86
C HIS A 354 9.16 20.78 24.85
N LEU A 355 8.38 20.08 24.02
CA LEU A 355 6.91 20.15 24.07
C LEU A 355 6.38 19.74 25.44
N THR A 356 6.90 18.64 25.99
CA THR A 356 6.43 18.15 27.29
C THR A 356 6.80 19.12 28.42
N PHE A 357 7.93 19.79 28.31
CA PHE A 357 8.41 20.72 29.33
C PHE A 357 7.72 22.09 29.28
N TYR A 358 7.65 22.71 28.09
CA TYR A 358 7.21 24.10 27.91
C TYR A 358 5.76 24.27 27.43
N VAL A 359 5.17 23.26 26.81
CA VAL A 359 3.80 23.34 26.26
C VAL A 359 2.81 22.60 27.15
N TYR A 360 3.18 21.38 27.56
CA TYR A 360 2.29 20.48 28.29
C TYR A 360 2.64 20.35 29.78
N GLY A 361 3.79 20.89 30.18
CA GLY A 361 4.26 20.89 31.56
C GLY A 361 3.54 21.93 32.41
N LYS A 362 3.62 21.76 33.73
CA LYS A 362 3.04 22.73 34.69
C LYS A 362 4.05 23.77 35.18
N GLN A 363 5.35 23.50 35.02
CA GLN A 363 6.42 24.29 35.63
C GLN A 363 6.92 25.41 34.72
N HIS A 364 6.90 25.19 33.41
CA HIS A 364 7.44 26.10 32.42
C HIS A 364 6.42 26.37 31.32
N THR A 365 6.53 27.53 30.70
CA THR A 365 5.60 27.99 29.68
C THR A 365 6.34 28.47 28.43
N VAL A 366 5.68 28.37 27.27
CA VAL A 366 6.19 28.95 26.01
C VAL A 366 6.40 30.46 26.03
N ALA A 367 5.96 31.17 27.09
CA ALA A 367 6.22 32.60 27.24
C ALA A 367 7.68 32.89 27.65
N GLU A 368 8.36 31.92 28.25
CA GLU A 368 9.77 32.01 28.68
C GLU A 368 10.75 31.82 27.51
N LEU A 369 10.23 31.47 26.33
CA LEU A 369 11.01 31.05 25.18
C LEU A 369 11.20 32.15 24.15
N ASP A 370 12.38 32.17 23.52
CA ASP A 370 12.65 32.99 22.34
C ASP A 370 11.68 32.68 21.19
N TYR A 371 11.47 33.67 20.32
CA TYR A 371 10.48 33.59 19.25
C TYR A 371 10.63 32.33 18.37
N ASP A 372 11.86 31.98 17.97
CA ASP A 372 12.11 30.87 17.05
C ASP A 372 11.73 29.51 17.64
N ILE A 373 12.16 29.22 18.88
CA ILE A 373 11.82 27.96 19.57
C ILE A 373 10.34 27.95 19.97
N LYS A 374 9.80 29.08 20.44
CA LYS A 374 8.37 29.23 20.73
C LYS A 374 7.51 28.90 19.50
N ARG A 375 7.78 29.51 18.36
CA ARG A 375 7.06 29.26 17.10
C ARG A 375 7.15 27.80 16.67
N TYR A 376 8.34 27.20 16.80
CA TYR A 376 8.58 25.81 16.46
C TYR A 376 7.77 24.83 17.33
N LEU A 377 7.74 25.05 18.65
CA LEU A 377 6.95 24.20 19.56
C LEU A 377 5.45 24.38 19.37
N LEU A 378 4.98 25.61 19.19
CA LEU A 378 3.55 25.89 18.93
C LEU A 378 3.07 25.22 17.63
N TYR A 379 3.91 25.19 16.59
CA TYR A 379 3.60 24.44 15.38
C TYR A 379 3.31 22.96 15.66
N PHE A 380 4.19 22.29 16.42
CA PHE A 380 4.01 20.86 16.70
C PHE A 380 2.89 20.59 17.69
N ARG A 381 2.65 21.46 18.67
CA ARG A 381 1.45 21.41 19.51
C ARG A 381 0.19 21.33 18.66
N ASP A 382 0.04 22.28 17.73
CA ASP A 382 -1.15 22.39 16.89
C ASP A 382 -1.24 21.24 15.87
N SER A 383 -0.09 20.78 15.35
CA SER A 383 -0.05 19.64 14.44
C SER A 383 -0.42 18.31 15.12
N LEU A 384 0.11 18.05 16.31
CA LEU A 384 -0.09 16.78 17.01
C LEU A 384 -1.50 16.65 17.59
N ASN A 385 -2.13 17.78 17.94
CA ASN A 385 -3.50 17.85 18.49
C ASN A 385 -3.71 16.84 19.63
N ILE A 386 -2.73 16.78 20.55
CA ILE A 386 -2.76 15.88 21.72
C ILE A 386 -3.72 16.48 22.74
N ASN A 387 -4.66 15.66 23.23
CA ASN A 387 -5.57 16.04 24.29
C ASN A 387 -4.82 16.05 25.64
N GLU A 388 -4.97 17.07 26.49
CA GLU A 388 -4.20 17.23 27.74
C GLU A 388 -4.31 16.01 28.68
N VAL A 389 -5.44 15.29 28.63
CA VAL A 389 -5.70 14.06 29.39
C VAL A 389 -4.74 12.92 29.02
N VAL A 390 -4.24 12.88 27.79
CA VAL A 390 -3.31 11.82 27.31
C VAL A 390 -1.98 11.86 28.08
N LEU A 391 -1.58 13.05 28.55
CA LEU A 391 -0.30 13.28 29.21
C LEU A 391 -0.34 13.01 30.73
N GLN A 392 -1.53 12.77 31.30
CA GLN A 392 -1.68 12.42 32.72
C GLN A 392 -1.22 10.99 33.06
N TYR A 393 -1.06 10.10 32.06
CA TYR A 393 -0.81 8.67 32.28
C TYR A 393 0.68 8.26 32.21
N GLY A 394 1.62 9.20 32.18
CA GLY A 394 3.06 8.94 32.32
C GLY A 394 3.85 8.69 31.02
N PHE A 395 5.19 8.69 31.14
CA PHE A 395 6.16 8.74 30.04
C PHE A 395 6.48 7.38 29.36
N ASP A 396 6.07 6.25 29.94
CA ASP A 396 6.39 4.90 29.44
C ASP A 396 5.38 4.38 28.39
N ASP A 397 4.78 5.30 27.63
CA ASP A 397 3.58 5.01 26.86
C ASP A 397 3.82 4.94 25.35
N VAL A 398 3.28 3.88 24.72
CA VAL A 398 3.16 3.71 23.25
C VAL A 398 2.59 4.97 22.55
N ARG A 399 1.83 5.80 23.27
CA ARG A 399 1.29 7.09 22.82
C ARG A 399 2.38 8.15 22.59
N ILE A 400 3.43 8.21 23.41
CA ILE A 400 4.55 9.16 23.20
C ILE A 400 5.37 8.74 21.98
N ASP A 401 5.64 7.45 21.82
CA ASP A 401 6.29 6.93 20.60
C ASP A 401 5.52 7.32 19.35
N LYS A 402 4.19 7.20 19.36
CA LYS A 402 3.34 7.67 18.26
C LYS A 402 3.55 9.16 17.98
N CYS A 403 3.63 10.01 19.00
CA CYS A 403 3.87 11.45 18.84
C CYS A 403 5.26 11.74 18.25
N ILE A 404 6.29 11.08 18.76
CA ILE A 404 7.66 11.17 18.22
C ILE A 404 7.66 10.77 16.74
N TYR A 405 6.98 9.68 16.37
CA TYR A 405 6.88 9.26 14.98
C TYR A 405 6.12 10.27 14.10
N LEU A 406 5.11 10.97 14.63
CA LEU A 406 4.42 12.03 13.91
C LEU A 406 5.35 13.23 13.64
N ILE A 407 6.09 13.70 14.66
CA ILE A 407 7.11 14.76 14.51
C ILE A 407 8.17 14.33 13.49
N TYR A 408 8.69 13.11 13.65
CA TYR A 408 9.71 12.52 12.78
C TYR A 408 9.26 12.52 11.30
N ASN A 409 8.01 12.19 11.01
CA ASN A 409 7.50 12.19 9.64
C ASN A 409 7.46 13.59 9.02
N GLU A 410 7.10 14.62 9.78
CA GLU A 410 7.11 16.01 9.29
C GLU A 410 8.53 16.53 9.08
N LEU A 411 9.47 16.20 9.98
CA LEU A 411 10.88 16.52 9.83
C LEU A 411 11.51 15.80 8.63
N LEU A 412 11.16 14.53 8.39
CA LEU A 412 11.61 13.80 7.20
C LEU A 412 11.13 14.45 5.90
N LEU A 413 9.88 14.92 5.86
CA LEU A 413 9.33 15.60 4.70
C LEU A 413 10.04 16.94 4.46
N SER A 414 10.29 17.70 5.52
CA SER A 414 11.06 18.95 5.44
C SER A 414 12.49 18.69 4.96
N ARG A 415 13.18 17.68 5.51
CA ARG A 415 14.51 17.28 5.06
C ARG A 415 14.52 16.87 3.60
N HIS A 416 13.55 16.06 3.17
CA HIS A 416 13.41 15.65 1.77
C HIS A 416 13.22 16.86 0.84
N PHE A 417 12.38 17.82 1.24
CA PHE A 417 12.24 19.07 0.47
C PHE A 417 13.57 19.83 0.35
N LEU A 418 14.31 19.98 1.46
CA LEU A 418 15.55 20.77 1.50
C LEU A 418 16.70 20.07 0.76
N GLU A 419 16.91 18.78 1.01
CA GLU A 419 18.09 18.04 0.53
C GLU A 419 17.87 17.42 -0.86
N PHE A 420 16.65 16.97 -1.18
CA PHE A 420 16.33 16.35 -2.47
C PHE A 420 15.68 17.34 -3.43
N CYS A 421 14.55 17.95 -3.05
CA CYS A 421 13.80 18.81 -3.98
C CYS A 421 14.56 20.10 -4.32
N CYS A 422 15.21 20.72 -3.34
CA CYS A 422 15.97 21.96 -3.49
C CYS A 422 17.44 21.75 -3.88
N SER A 423 17.87 20.52 -4.16
CA SER A 423 19.25 20.27 -4.60
C SER A 423 19.57 21.09 -5.85
N GLY A 424 20.59 21.95 -5.75
CA GLY A 424 21.00 22.88 -6.81
C GLY A 424 20.01 24.00 -7.13
N ARG A 425 18.99 24.26 -6.30
CA ARG A 425 17.91 25.21 -6.59
C ARG A 425 17.50 26.04 -5.38
N SER A 426 16.93 27.23 -5.64
CA SER A 426 16.36 28.06 -4.58
C SER A 426 15.13 27.39 -3.95
N GLN A 427 15.06 27.40 -2.61
CA GLN A 427 13.91 26.91 -1.85
C GLN A 427 12.60 27.59 -2.29
N ASN A 428 12.65 28.90 -2.55
CA ASN A 428 11.48 29.67 -2.98
C ASN A 428 11.02 29.28 -4.39
N PHE A 429 11.97 28.98 -5.29
CA PHE A 429 11.65 28.50 -6.64
C PHE A 429 10.91 27.16 -6.58
N VAL A 430 11.48 26.18 -5.88
CA VAL A 430 10.89 24.83 -5.76
C VAL A 430 9.55 24.89 -5.04
N PHE A 431 9.44 25.65 -3.96
CA PHE A 431 8.19 25.84 -3.23
C PHE A 431 7.07 26.37 -4.13
N LYS A 432 7.32 27.42 -4.92
CA LYS A 432 6.34 27.95 -5.89
C LYS A 432 5.95 26.92 -6.93
N ARG A 433 6.90 26.08 -7.39
CA ARG A 433 6.61 24.98 -8.32
C ARG A 433 5.72 23.91 -7.69
N ILE A 434 5.86 23.61 -6.40
CA ILE A 434 4.97 22.68 -5.69
C ILE A 434 3.53 23.23 -5.64
N GLU A 435 3.36 24.51 -5.29
CA GLU A 435 2.02 25.12 -5.26
C GLU A 435 1.38 25.16 -6.65
N ALA A 436 2.13 25.59 -7.66
CA ALA A 436 1.67 25.60 -9.06
C ALA A 436 1.32 24.19 -9.55
N PHE A 437 2.19 23.19 -9.28
CA PHE A 437 1.98 21.81 -9.70
C PHE A 437 0.62 21.26 -9.25
N TYR A 438 0.25 21.48 -7.99
CA TYR A 438 -1.03 20.96 -7.49
C TYR A 438 -2.24 21.73 -8.00
N LYS A 439 -2.12 23.05 -8.22
CA LYS A 439 -3.17 23.82 -8.89
C LYS A 439 -3.41 23.31 -10.31
N ASP A 440 -2.33 23.09 -11.06
CA ASP A 440 -2.38 22.61 -12.44
C ASP A 440 -2.83 21.15 -12.52
N LEU A 441 -2.45 20.31 -11.54
CA LEU A 441 -2.90 18.92 -11.44
C LEU A 441 -4.40 18.85 -11.17
N ASP A 442 -4.91 19.68 -10.26
CA ASP A 442 -6.34 19.75 -9.96
C ASP A 442 -7.13 20.26 -11.19
N TYR A 443 -6.59 21.24 -11.93
CA TYR A 443 -7.16 21.69 -13.21
C TYR A 443 -7.15 20.59 -14.29
N LEU A 444 -6.05 19.84 -14.41
CA LEU A 444 -5.95 18.72 -15.33
C LEU A 444 -7.00 17.65 -15.02
N GLN A 445 -7.16 17.28 -13.75
CA GLN A 445 -8.16 16.32 -13.29
C GLN A 445 -9.58 16.81 -13.54
N LEU A 446 -9.85 18.09 -13.32
CA LEU A 446 -11.15 18.70 -13.60
C LEU A 446 -11.46 18.71 -15.11
N THR A 447 -10.46 18.99 -15.94
CA THR A 447 -10.60 18.93 -17.40
C THR A 447 -10.87 17.49 -17.87
N GLU A 448 -10.16 16.51 -17.31
CA GLU A 448 -10.39 15.08 -17.60
C GLU A 448 -11.76 14.62 -17.14
N PHE A 449 -12.24 15.12 -15.99
CA PHE A 449 -13.59 14.87 -15.50
C PHE A 449 -14.63 15.28 -16.55
N PHE A 450 -14.63 16.55 -16.97
CA PHE A 450 -15.64 17.04 -17.91
C PHE A 450 -15.52 16.37 -19.29
N LYS A 451 -14.31 16.10 -19.79
CA LYS A 451 -14.12 15.33 -21.03
C LYS A 451 -14.66 13.91 -20.95
N SER A 452 -14.54 13.26 -19.77
CA SER A 452 -15.11 11.93 -19.58
C SER A 452 -16.64 11.95 -19.57
N GLN A 453 -17.26 13.04 -19.08
CA GLN A 453 -18.70 13.22 -19.16
C GLN A 453 -19.14 13.47 -20.61
N GLU A 454 -18.45 14.34 -21.34
CA GLU A 454 -18.72 14.61 -22.75
C GLU A 454 -18.69 13.32 -23.58
N LEU A 455 -17.65 12.49 -23.38
CA LEU A 455 -17.54 11.18 -24.05
C LEU A 455 -18.64 10.20 -23.64
N TYR A 456 -19.12 10.27 -22.41
CA TYR A 456 -20.22 9.44 -21.93
C TYR A 456 -21.55 9.82 -22.60
N PHE A 457 -21.86 11.12 -22.63
CA PHE A 457 -23.09 11.63 -23.25
C PHE A 457 -23.05 11.58 -24.78
N SER A 458 -21.91 11.26 -25.38
CA SER A 458 -21.80 10.97 -26.81
C SER A 458 -22.06 9.50 -27.16
N GLN A 459 -22.34 8.63 -26.18
CA GLN A 459 -22.62 7.20 -26.44
C GLN A 459 -24.11 6.96 -26.66
N ASP A 460 -24.45 6.04 -27.57
CA ASP A 460 -25.86 5.75 -27.94
C ASP A 460 -26.72 5.19 -26.80
N PHE A 461 -26.10 4.73 -25.70
CA PHE A 461 -26.79 4.08 -24.58
C PHE A 461 -27.01 4.99 -23.37
N CYS A 462 -26.51 6.23 -23.37
CA CYS A 462 -26.66 7.13 -22.22
C CYS A 462 -28.09 7.68 -22.14
N ASP A 463 -28.64 7.78 -20.93
CA ASP A 463 -29.89 8.50 -20.71
C ASP A 463 -29.57 9.98 -20.54
N SER A 464 -30.32 10.87 -21.21
CA SER A 464 -30.17 12.31 -20.98
C SER A 464 -30.36 12.67 -19.51
N ASP A 465 -31.23 11.95 -18.78
CA ASP A 465 -31.50 12.17 -17.35
C ASP A 465 -30.31 11.78 -16.45
N ASP A 466 -29.31 11.06 -16.98
CA ASP A 466 -28.10 10.73 -16.23
C ASP A 466 -27.29 11.99 -15.85
N TYR A 467 -27.55 13.15 -16.47
CA TYR A 467 -26.88 14.42 -16.16
C TYR A 467 -26.94 14.78 -14.67
N VAL A 468 -28.02 14.40 -13.98
CA VAL A 468 -28.23 14.65 -12.54
C VAL A 468 -27.19 13.91 -11.68
N TYR A 469 -26.68 12.78 -12.16
CA TYR A 469 -25.63 12.00 -11.48
C TYR A 469 -24.21 12.46 -11.84
N MET A 470 -24.07 13.20 -12.95
CA MET A 470 -22.78 13.58 -13.52
C MET A 470 -22.39 15.03 -13.19
N TYR A 471 -23.37 15.91 -12.94
CA TYR A 471 -23.15 17.31 -12.60
C TYR A 471 -23.33 17.56 -11.09
N ASN A 472 -22.28 18.07 -10.45
CA ASN A 472 -22.13 18.08 -8.99
C ASN A 472 -22.98 19.14 -8.25
N ASN A 473 -23.73 19.98 -8.97
CA ASN A 473 -24.56 21.03 -8.36
C ASN A 473 -25.94 20.56 -7.91
N SER A 474 -26.33 19.31 -8.19
CA SER A 474 -27.63 18.75 -7.83
C SER A 474 -27.47 17.66 -6.77
N SER A 475 -28.32 17.66 -5.74
CA SER A 475 -28.40 16.51 -4.83
C SER A 475 -29.02 15.33 -5.57
N PHE A 476 -28.29 14.21 -5.66
CA PHE A 476 -28.80 12.98 -6.24
C PHE A 476 -28.71 11.81 -5.26
N SER A 477 -29.61 10.83 -5.42
CA SER A 477 -29.53 9.57 -4.70
C SER A 477 -28.58 8.63 -5.42
N LEU A 478 -27.55 8.15 -4.71
CA LEU A 478 -26.67 7.11 -5.25
C LEU A 478 -27.46 5.82 -5.54
N ASP A 479 -28.53 5.55 -4.79
CA ASP A 479 -29.36 4.36 -5.00
C ASP A 479 -30.16 4.46 -6.30
N ALA A 480 -30.63 5.66 -6.67
CA ALA A 480 -31.28 5.88 -7.97
C ALA A 480 -30.29 5.69 -9.13
N TYR A 481 -29.05 6.20 -8.98
CA TYR A 481 -28.00 5.99 -9.96
C TYR A 481 -27.66 4.50 -10.17
N LYS A 482 -27.65 3.72 -9.08
CA LYS A 482 -27.39 2.27 -9.15
C LYS A 482 -28.43 1.50 -9.97
N GLN A 483 -29.62 2.06 -10.17
CA GLN A 483 -30.66 1.47 -11.01
C GLN A 483 -30.56 1.88 -12.48
N SER A 484 -29.68 2.81 -12.85
CA SER A 484 -29.55 3.23 -14.25
C SER A 484 -28.89 2.15 -15.10
N MET A 485 -29.30 2.06 -16.37
CA MET A 485 -28.77 1.08 -17.33
C MET A 485 -27.25 1.17 -17.47
N SER A 486 -26.73 2.39 -17.41
CA SER A 486 -25.31 2.70 -17.50
C SER A 486 -24.53 2.18 -16.29
N TYR A 487 -25.08 2.32 -15.08
CA TYR A 487 -24.48 1.73 -13.88
C TYR A 487 -24.51 0.20 -13.95
N LEU A 488 -25.65 -0.39 -14.28
CA LEU A 488 -25.80 -1.86 -14.36
C LEU A 488 -24.85 -2.46 -15.40
N SER A 489 -24.71 -1.81 -16.55
CA SER A 489 -23.75 -2.21 -17.59
C SER A 489 -22.30 -2.13 -17.10
N PHE A 490 -21.95 -1.05 -16.40
CA PHE A 490 -20.62 -0.89 -15.79
C PHE A 490 -20.35 -1.95 -14.71
N GLU A 491 -21.35 -2.23 -13.87
CA GLU A 491 -21.28 -3.25 -12.83
C GLU A 491 -21.07 -4.64 -13.43
N GLN A 492 -21.85 -5.00 -14.45
CA GLN A 492 -21.71 -6.27 -15.14
C GLN A 492 -20.33 -6.44 -15.78
N GLN A 493 -19.84 -5.45 -16.54
CA GLN A 493 -18.51 -5.52 -17.15
C GLN A 493 -17.39 -5.56 -16.10
N THR A 494 -17.53 -4.77 -15.03
CA THR A 494 -16.61 -4.81 -13.89
C THR A 494 -16.62 -6.19 -13.26
N PHE A 495 -17.78 -6.81 -13.10
CA PHE A 495 -17.94 -8.14 -12.55
C PHE A 495 -17.29 -9.19 -13.44
N GLU A 496 -17.46 -9.14 -14.76
CA GLU A 496 -16.81 -10.06 -15.72
C GLU A 496 -15.28 -9.95 -15.68
N ILE A 497 -14.75 -8.72 -15.66
CA ILE A 497 -13.30 -8.47 -15.58
C ILE A 497 -12.74 -8.87 -14.22
N TRP A 498 -13.48 -8.59 -13.14
CA TRP A 498 -13.08 -9.03 -11.81
C TRP A 498 -13.12 -10.56 -11.71
N ARG A 499 -14.19 -11.19 -12.21
CA ARG A 499 -14.40 -12.64 -12.25
C ARG A 499 -13.30 -13.35 -13.01
N SER A 500 -12.92 -12.87 -14.19
CA SER A 500 -11.83 -13.44 -15.00
C SER A 500 -10.45 -13.30 -14.35
N LYS A 501 -10.28 -12.38 -13.39
CA LYS A 501 -9.04 -12.20 -12.63
C LYS A 501 -8.95 -13.07 -11.38
N ILE A 502 -10.06 -13.66 -10.92
CA ILE A 502 -10.04 -14.60 -9.79
C ILE A 502 -9.38 -15.89 -10.25
N LYS A 503 -8.18 -16.14 -9.74
CA LYS A 503 -7.46 -17.37 -10.03
C LYS A 503 -8.16 -18.57 -9.38
N HIS A 504 -8.09 -19.72 -10.04
CA HIS A 504 -8.68 -20.98 -9.57
C HIS A 504 -10.20 -20.89 -9.32
N LYS A 505 -10.90 -19.97 -9.99
CA LYS A 505 -12.34 -19.77 -9.80
C LYS A 505 -13.14 -21.05 -9.93
N GLU A 506 -12.96 -21.82 -10.99
CA GLU A 506 -13.69 -23.09 -11.19
C GLU A 506 -13.50 -24.06 -10.02
N LEU A 507 -12.26 -24.19 -9.54
CA LEU A 507 -11.94 -25.02 -8.37
C LEU A 507 -12.56 -24.47 -7.09
N ASN A 508 -12.56 -23.15 -6.91
CA ASN A 508 -13.17 -22.48 -5.76
C ASN A 508 -14.70 -22.57 -5.75
N ASP A 509 -15.33 -22.43 -6.92
CA ASP A 509 -16.77 -22.54 -7.13
C ASP A 509 -17.22 -23.99 -6.88
N LEU A 510 -16.47 -24.99 -7.37
CA LEU A 510 -16.68 -26.41 -7.07
C LEU A 510 -16.56 -26.71 -5.57
N ASN A 511 -15.66 -26.01 -4.88
CA ASN A 511 -15.49 -26.11 -3.43
C ASN A 511 -16.50 -25.28 -2.62
N GLN A 512 -17.48 -24.65 -3.29
CA GLN A 512 -18.51 -23.77 -2.70
C GLN A 512 -17.92 -22.63 -1.84
N LEU A 513 -16.72 -22.15 -2.19
CA LEU A 513 -15.95 -21.21 -1.36
C LEU A 513 -16.32 -19.74 -1.57
N PHE A 514 -16.90 -19.41 -2.71
CA PHE A 514 -17.25 -18.04 -3.06
C PHE A 514 -18.76 -17.87 -2.99
N PHE A 515 -19.22 -17.34 -1.85
CA PHE A 515 -20.60 -16.93 -1.64
C PHE A 515 -20.89 -15.59 -2.33
N ASP A 516 -20.74 -15.52 -3.65
CA ASP A 516 -21.45 -14.47 -4.40
C ASP A 516 -22.85 -15.05 -4.68
N LYS A 517 -23.79 -14.83 -3.75
CA LYS A 517 -25.22 -14.84 -4.06
C LYS A 517 -25.62 -13.47 -4.59
#